data_AF-A0A7W6EBS8-F1
#
_entry.id   AF-A0A7W6EBS8-F1
#
_cell.length_a   1.000
_cell.length_b   1.000
_cell.length_c   1.000
_cell.angle_alpha   90.00
_cell.angle_beta   90.00
_cell.angle_gamma   90.00
#
_symmetry.space_group_name_H-M   'P 1'
#
loop_
_entity.id
_entity.type
_entity.pdbx_description
1 polymer ?
#
loop_
_entity_poly.entity_id
_entity_poly.type
_entity_poly.pdbx_seq_one_letter_code
_entity_poly.pdbx_strand_id
1 'polypeptide(L)'
;MTVLYHYSDTARLPWIIQSGELRPGRNAIGGFPEPDFLWATSDPQGDRTASAHRGDYWRRGALWHVRFVLDAVDFARWADTRDSLPGWTADHVERLEAAKSASPAAWWYREASLPLSACRAVEVRSYAVNRWREALLGQPIGVDGGAGLSITIGTRAFASSREAGAGPGGGDIYAIL
;
A
#
# COMPACT_ATOMS: atom_id res chain seq x y z
N MET A 1 -22.37 5.39 2.99
CA MET A 1 -21.29 4.40 2.84
C MET A 1 -19.99 5.06 3.23
N THR A 2 -19.24 4.45 4.14
CA THR A 2 -17.91 4.95 4.55
C THR A 2 -16.88 4.55 3.49
N VAL A 3 -16.08 5.52 3.04
CA VAL A 3 -15.00 5.28 2.08
C VAL A 3 -13.70 5.05 2.84
N LEU A 4 -12.92 4.07 2.39
CA LEU A 4 -11.60 3.77 2.93
C LEU A 4 -10.52 3.98 1.86
N TYR A 5 -9.28 4.12 2.32
CA TYR A 5 -8.11 4.35 1.48
C TYR A 5 -7.00 3.39 1.86
N HIS A 6 -6.57 2.55 0.92
CA HIS A 6 -5.34 1.78 1.02
C HIS A 6 -4.21 2.57 0.34
N TYR A 7 -3.15 2.90 1.08
CA TYR A 7 -2.05 3.71 0.57
C TYR A 7 -0.87 2.87 0.13
N SER A 8 -0.29 3.24 -1.02
CA SER A 8 0.86 2.59 -1.63
C SER A 8 1.70 3.63 -2.41
N ASP A 9 2.54 3.17 -3.32
CA ASP A 9 3.37 4.00 -4.19
C ASP A 9 3.55 3.39 -5.58
N THR A 10 4.16 4.17 -6.48
CA THR A 10 4.43 3.72 -7.85
C THR A 10 5.53 2.68 -7.97
N ALA A 11 6.28 2.37 -6.90
CA ALA A 11 7.19 1.23 -6.92
C ALA A 11 6.43 -0.10 -6.79
N ARG A 12 5.32 -0.11 -6.03
CA ARG A 12 4.45 -1.29 -5.91
C ARG A 12 3.36 -1.37 -6.98
N LEU A 13 2.94 -0.23 -7.53
CA LEU A 13 1.79 -0.15 -8.43
C LEU A 13 1.86 -1.11 -9.64
N PRO A 14 2.96 -1.20 -10.43
CA PRO A 14 3.00 -2.12 -11.57
C PRO A 14 2.71 -3.57 -11.17
N TRP A 15 3.19 -3.99 -10.00
CA TRP A 15 3.03 -5.33 -9.46
C TRP A 15 1.59 -5.58 -8.97
N ILE A 16 0.97 -4.58 -8.34
CA ILE A 16 -0.44 -4.62 -7.92
C ILE A 16 -1.35 -4.79 -9.14
N ILE A 17 -1.10 -4.01 -10.20
CA ILE A 17 -1.88 -4.10 -11.43
C ILE A 17 -1.65 -5.44 -12.13
N GLN A 18 -0.41 -5.94 -12.17
CA GLN A 18 -0.06 -7.22 -12.79
C GLN A 18 -0.68 -8.42 -12.05
N SER A 19 -0.69 -8.41 -10.72
CA SER A 19 -1.29 -9.50 -9.93
C SER A 19 -2.82 -9.43 -9.88
N GLY A 20 -3.39 -8.24 -10.09
CA GLY A 20 -4.82 -8.01 -9.95
C GLY A 20 -5.29 -7.99 -8.49
N GLU A 21 -4.39 -7.81 -7.52
CA GLU A 21 -4.71 -7.76 -6.10
C GLU A 21 -3.91 -6.67 -5.38
N LEU A 22 -4.50 -6.07 -4.33
CA LEU A 22 -3.92 -4.92 -3.65
C LEU A 22 -2.61 -5.21 -2.88
N ARG A 23 -2.35 -6.47 -2.55
CA ARG A 23 -1.12 -6.89 -1.88
C ARG A 23 -0.45 -8.04 -2.65
N PRO A 24 0.27 -7.74 -3.75
CA PRO A 24 1.06 -8.75 -4.44
C PRO A 24 2.19 -9.24 -3.55
N GLY A 25 2.22 -10.54 -3.26
CA GLY A 25 3.28 -11.17 -2.50
C GLY A 25 3.22 -10.92 -0.98
N ARG A 26 4.38 -11.01 -0.32
CA ARG A 26 4.48 -10.83 1.15
C ARG A 26 4.87 -9.39 1.45
N ASN A 27 3.92 -8.60 1.93
CA ASN A 27 4.26 -7.35 2.62
C ASN A 27 4.10 -7.64 4.10
N ALA A 28 5.18 -7.60 4.86
CA ALA A 28 5.18 -7.90 6.29
C ALA A 28 5.85 -6.76 7.05
N ILE A 29 5.20 -6.27 8.10
CA ILE A 29 5.84 -5.39 9.06
C ILE A 29 6.80 -6.23 9.91
N GLY A 30 8.11 -6.01 9.75
CA GLY A 30 9.12 -6.76 10.48
C GLY A 30 8.91 -6.69 12.01
N GLY A 31 8.96 -7.84 12.67
CA GLY A 31 8.73 -7.95 14.12
C GLY A 31 7.25 -7.95 14.54
N PHE A 32 6.33 -8.16 13.59
CA PHE A 32 4.91 -8.43 13.82
C PHE A 32 4.52 -9.82 13.27
N PRO A 33 3.38 -10.39 13.72
CA PRO A 33 2.93 -11.71 13.27
C PRO A 33 2.60 -11.79 11.78
N GLU A 34 2.83 -12.97 11.19
CA GLU A 34 2.32 -13.33 9.85
C GLU A 34 0.96 -14.08 9.96
N PRO A 35 0.07 -13.94 8.97
CA PRO A 35 0.16 -13.03 7.83
C PRO A 35 -0.13 -11.58 8.24
N ASP A 36 0.56 -10.63 7.61
CA ASP A 36 0.19 -9.21 7.71
C ASP A 36 -1.18 -8.99 7.06
N PHE A 37 -1.81 -7.86 7.35
CA PHE A 37 -3.15 -7.53 6.90
C PHE A 37 -3.13 -6.60 5.68
N LEU A 38 -4.25 -6.56 4.95
CA LEU A 38 -4.55 -5.43 4.09
C LEU A 38 -5.05 -4.28 4.96
N TRP A 39 -4.21 -3.26 5.11
CA TRP A 39 -4.50 -2.06 5.88
C TRP A 39 -5.22 -1.01 5.04
N ALA A 40 -6.23 -0.37 5.62
CA ALA A 40 -6.88 0.80 5.06
C ALA A 40 -7.16 1.84 6.16
N THR A 41 -7.40 3.08 5.75
CA THR A 41 -7.77 4.15 6.67
C THR A 41 -8.99 4.92 6.18
N SER A 42 -9.80 5.44 7.11
CA SER A 42 -10.84 6.41 6.80
C SER A 42 -10.32 7.84 6.67
N ASP A 43 -9.04 8.11 6.94
CA ASP A 43 -8.43 9.43 6.75
C ASP A 43 -8.03 9.64 5.27
N PRO A 44 -8.68 10.58 4.53
CA PRO A 44 -8.36 10.85 3.14
C PRO A 44 -6.98 11.49 2.92
N GLN A 45 -6.34 12.03 3.97
CA GLN A 45 -5.04 12.67 3.85
C GLN A 45 -3.86 11.69 3.82
N GLY A 46 -4.10 10.46 4.26
CA GLY A 46 -3.08 9.43 4.35
C GLY A 46 -2.95 8.84 5.73
N ASP A 47 -2.67 7.55 5.77
CA ASP A 47 -2.00 6.99 6.92
C ASP A 47 -0.51 7.37 6.88
N ARG A 48 0.01 7.91 7.98
CA ARG A 48 1.41 8.31 8.10
C ARG A 48 2.33 7.13 8.40
N THR A 49 1.78 5.98 8.78
CA THR A 49 2.52 4.72 8.95
C THR A 49 2.50 3.85 7.69
N ALA A 50 1.60 4.11 6.73
CA ALA A 50 1.56 3.37 5.47
C ALA A 50 2.82 3.60 4.62
N SER A 51 3.23 2.56 3.90
CA SER A 51 4.52 2.36 3.21
C SER A 51 4.89 3.36 2.11
N ALA A 52 4.19 4.48 1.99
CA ALA A 52 4.49 5.51 1.01
C ALA A 52 5.82 6.21 1.34
N HIS A 53 6.85 5.98 0.52
CA HIS A 53 8.16 6.62 0.67
C HIS A 53 8.07 8.15 0.54
N ARG A 54 8.23 8.88 1.66
CA ARG A 54 8.17 10.36 1.71
C ARG A 54 9.53 11.06 1.47
N GLY A 55 10.47 10.37 0.84
CA GLY A 55 11.88 10.78 0.71
C GLY A 55 12.23 11.53 -0.58
N ASP A 56 13.51 11.48 -0.96
CA ASP A 56 14.03 12.20 -2.13
C ASP A 56 13.43 11.72 -3.46
N TYR A 57 13.12 10.43 -3.60
CA TYR A 57 12.44 9.90 -4.79
C TYR A 57 11.08 10.57 -5.03
N TRP A 58 10.33 10.83 -3.96
CA TRP A 58 9.06 11.54 -4.01
C TRP A 58 9.27 13.00 -4.44
N ARG A 59 10.21 13.71 -3.80
CA ARG A 59 10.49 15.13 -4.11
C ARG A 59 11.00 15.35 -5.54
N ARG A 60 11.82 14.42 -6.05
CA ARG A 60 12.34 14.43 -7.43
C ARG A 60 11.30 13.94 -8.46
N GLY A 61 10.17 13.40 -8.00
CA GLY A 61 9.10 12.90 -8.85
C GLY A 61 9.37 11.54 -9.51
N ALA A 62 10.39 10.81 -9.03
CA ALA A 62 10.70 9.43 -9.42
C ALA A 62 9.77 8.40 -8.77
N LEU A 63 9.14 8.78 -7.66
CA LEU A 63 8.07 8.02 -7.02
C LEU A 63 6.84 8.90 -6.92
N TRP A 64 5.66 8.35 -7.16
CA TRP A 64 4.39 8.97 -6.76
C TRP A 64 3.69 8.20 -5.64
N HIS A 65 2.93 8.92 -4.82
CA HIS A 65 2.04 8.28 -3.86
C HIS A 65 0.79 7.78 -4.57
N VAL A 66 0.32 6.60 -4.19
CA VAL A 66 -0.88 5.96 -4.71
C VAL A 66 -1.85 5.73 -3.56
N ARG A 67 -3.14 5.87 -3.81
CA ARG A 67 -4.18 5.34 -2.93
C ARG A 67 -5.26 4.63 -3.72
N PHE A 68 -5.78 3.55 -3.17
CA PHE A 68 -6.92 2.80 -3.69
C PHE A 68 -8.14 3.16 -2.86
N VAL A 69 -9.22 3.58 -3.54
CA VAL A 69 -10.48 3.98 -2.92
C VAL A 69 -11.38 2.75 -2.79
N LEU A 70 -11.81 2.48 -1.57
CA LEU A 70 -12.42 1.21 -1.17
C LEU A 70 -13.71 1.42 -0.40
N ASP A 71 -14.51 0.35 -0.34
CA ASP A 71 -15.70 0.29 0.49
C ASP A 71 -15.40 -0.27 1.87
N ALA A 72 -15.91 0.40 2.91
CA ALA A 72 -15.76 -0.08 4.28
C ALA A 72 -16.45 -1.41 4.56
N VAL A 73 -17.39 -1.85 3.71
CA VAL A 73 -18.10 -3.14 3.88
C VAL A 73 -17.16 -4.34 3.78
N ASP A 74 -16.02 -4.18 3.11
CA ASP A 74 -15.03 -5.24 2.91
C ASP A 74 -14.00 -5.32 4.05
N PHE A 75 -14.12 -4.47 5.08
CA PHE A 75 -13.12 -4.31 6.12
C PHE A 75 -13.75 -4.36 7.51
N ALA A 76 -12.94 -4.75 8.50
CA ALA A 76 -13.27 -4.60 9.90
C ALA A 76 -12.50 -3.43 10.51
N ARG A 77 -13.11 -2.76 11.50
CA ARG A 77 -12.45 -1.66 12.22
C ARG A 77 -11.40 -2.23 13.13
N TRP A 78 -10.21 -1.65 13.09
CA TRP A 78 -9.10 -2.08 13.93
C TRP A 78 -9.45 -2.07 15.43
N ALA A 79 -10.11 -1.00 15.88
CA ALA A 79 -10.52 -0.84 17.28
C ALA A 79 -11.46 -1.95 17.79
N ASP A 80 -12.22 -2.59 16.90
CA ASP A 80 -13.23 -3.59 17.26
C ASP A 80 -12.65 -5.02 17.26
N THR A 81 -11.47 -5.22 16.66
CA THR A 81 -10.96 -6.57 16.34
C THR A 81 -9.57 -6.85 16.89
N ARG A 82 -8.77 -5.82 17.19
CA ARG A 82 -7.35 -5.94 17.56
C ARG A 82 -7.07 -6.94 18.69
N ASP A 83 -8.00 -7.09 19.63
CA ASP A 83 -7.86 -7.98 20.79
C ASP A 83 -8.16 -9.46 20.47
N SER A 84 -8.73 -9.74 19.29
CA SER A 84 -9.13 -11.08 18.84
C SER A 84 -8.29 -11.62 17.68
N LEU A 85 -7.25 -10.89 17.26
CA LEU A 85 -6.44 -11.26 16.11
C LEU A 85 -5.52 -12.45 16.41
N PRO A 86 -5.60 -13.57 15.64
CA PRO A 86 -4.73 -14.71 15.85
C PRO A 86 -3.24 -14.33 15.76
N GLY A 87 -2.45 -14.75 16.74
CA GLY A 87 -1.00 -14.50 16.78
C GLY A 87 -0.58 -13.10 17.21
N TRP A 88 -1.50 -12.13 17.29
CA TRP A 88 -1.22 -10.80 17.82
C TRP A 88 -1.26 -10.81 19.35
N THR A 89 -0.26 -10.19 19.96
CA THR A 89 -0.16 -10.03 21.41
C THR A 89 -0.51 -8.59 21.76
N ALA A 90 -0.82 -8.33 23.03
CA ALA A 90 -1.02 -6.97 23.53
C ALA A 90 0.20 -6.07 23.23
N ASP A 91 1.41 -6.59 23.42
CA ASP A 91 2.65 -5.88 23.10
C ASP A 91 2.77 -5.52 21.62
N HIS A 92 2.33 -6.39 20.70
CA HIS A 92 2.29 -6.08 19.27
C HIS A 92 1.32 -4.93 19.00
N VAL A 93 0.11 -5.01 19.54
CA VAL A 93 -0.91 -3.95 19.39
C VAL A 93 -0.38 -2.62 19.93
N GLU A 94 0.14 -2.61 21.15
CA GLU A 94 0.68 -1.39 21.79
C GLU A 94 1.83 -0.78 20.96
N ARG A 95 2.79 -1.60 20.51
CA ARG A 95 3.91 -1.12 19.68
C ARG A 95 3.43 -0.52 18.36
N LEU A 96 2.42 -1.12 17.73
CA LEU A 96 1.85 -0.60 16.48
C LEU A 96 1.14 0.74 16.73
N GLU A 97 0.30 0.82 17.75
CA GLU A 97 -0.49 2.01 18.06
C GLU A 97 0.34 3.17 18.62
N ALA A 98 1.46 2.87 19.28
CA ALA A 98 2.42 3.85 19.76
C ALA A 98 3.32 4.40 18.64
N ALA A 99 3.23 3.87 17.41
CA ALA A 99 4.03 4.35 16.29
C ALA A 99 3.77 5.84 16.02
N LYS A 100 4.84 6.57 15.70
CA LYS A 100 4.77 8.02 15.50
C LYS A 100 3.75 8.37 14.40
N SER A 101 2.75 9.17 14.76
CA SER A 101 1.66 9.60 13.88
C SER A 101 0.66 8.51 13.47
N ALA A 102 0.64 7.38 14.19
CA ALA A 102 -0.43 6.41 14.09
C ALA A 102 -1.79 7.06 14.37
N SER A 103 -2.83 6.58 13.69
CA SER A 103 -4.22 6.97 13.98
C SER A 103 -5.08 5.71 14.06
N PRO A 104 -4.96 4.91 15.14
CA PRO A 104 -5.64 3.62 15.25
C PRO A 104 -7.17 3.72 15.14
N ALA A 105 -7.75 4.84 15.57
CA ALA A 105 -9.18 5.11 15.44
C ALA A 105 -9.67 5.19 13.99
N ALA A 106 -8.79 5.53 13.05
CA ALA A 106 -9.07 5.60 11.62
C ALA A 106 -8.66 4.32 10.89
N TRP A 107 -8.01 3.36 11.56
CA TRP A 107 -7.52 2.13 10.95
C TRP A 107 -8.61 1.08 10.74
N TRP A 108 -8.51 0.43 9.60
CA TRP A 108 -9.33 -0.69 9.18
C TRP A 108 -8.40 -1.76 8.63
N TYR A 109 -8.79 -3.01 8.79
CA TYR A 109 -8.00 -4.12 8.31
C TYR A 109 -8.88 -5.18 7.65
N ARG A 110 -8.25 -5.98 6.82
CA ARG A 110 -8.80 -7.19 6.22
C ARG A 110 -7.70 -8.24 6.18
N GLU A 111 -8.01 -9.47 6.60
CA GLU A 111 -7.03 -10.55 6.62
C GLU A 111 -6.63 -11.00 5.20
N ALA A 112 -7.62 -11.22 4.34
CA ALA A 112 -7.39 -11.56 2.95
C ALA A 112 -7.05 -10.31 2.10
N SER A 113 -6.20 -10.51 1.09
CA SER A 113 -6.04 -9.54 0.01
C SER A 113 -7.38 -9.27 -0.68
N LEU A 114 -7.51 -8.10 -1.32
CA LEU A 114 -8.71 -7.71 -2.05
C LEU A 114 -8.36 -7.63 -3.55
N PRO A 115 -9.21 -8.18 -4.44
CA PRO A 115 -8.99 -8.04 -5.87
C PRO A 115 -9.06 -6.56 -6.26
N LEU A 116 -8.22 -6.16 -7.20
CA LEU A 116 -8.16 -4.80 -7.72
C LEU A 116 -9.51 -4.34 -8.30
N SER A 117 -10.31 -5.27 -8.83
CA SER A 117 -11.66 -4.99 -9.35
C SER A 117 -12.65 -4.52 -8.30
N ALA A 118 -12.38 -4.73 -7.00
CA ALA A 118 -13.19 -4.19 -5.91
C ALA A 118 -12.84 -2.72 -5.59
N CYS A 119 -11.77 -2.18 -6.16
CA CYS A 119 -11.41 -0.78 -6.00
C CYS A 119 -12.35 0.11 -6.82
N ARG A 120 -12.88 1.16 -6.18
CA ARG A 120 -13.71 2.16 -6.84
C ARG A 120 -12.89 3.06 -7.77
N ALA A 121 -11.68 3.40 -7.32
CA ALA A 121 -10.76 4.25 -8.04
C ALA A 121 -9.33 4.01 -7.57
N VAL A 122 -8.37 4.33 -8.45
CA VAL A 122 -6.96 4.47 -8.09
C VAL A 122 -6.61 5.93 -8.26
N GLU A 123 -6.09 6.54 -7.20
CA GLU A 123 -5.68 7.94 -7.22
C GLU A 123 -4.19 8.06 -6.94
N VAL A 124 -3.59 9.07 -7.56
CA VAL A 124 -2.19 9.42 -7.39
C VAL A 124 -2.06 10.83 -6.87
N ARG A 125 -0.98 11.07 -6.14
CA ARG A 125 -0.50 12.40 -5.80
C ARG A 125 0.95 12.45 -6.27
N SER A 126 1.40 13.60 -6.79
CA SER A 126 2.82 13.89 -7.06
C SER A 126 3.33 15.00 -6.12
N TYR A 127 4.64 15.13 -5.89
CA TYR A 127 5.16 16.21 -5.04
C TYR A 127 4.85 17.59 -5.63
N ALA A 128 4.99 17.74 -6.95
CA ALA A 128 4.79 19.00 -7.65
C ALA A 128 3.34 19.51 -7.60
N VAL A 129 2.36 18.62 -7.70
CA VAL A 129 0.94 18.98 -7.68
C VAL A 129 0.37 18.92 -6.26
N ASN A 130 0.87 17.99 -5.46
CA ASN A 130 0.48 17.73 -4.07
C ASN A 130 -1.04 17.63 -3.81
N ARG A 131 -1.80 17.15 -4.80
CA ARG A 131 -3.23 16.85 -4.69
C ARG A 131 -3.50 15.45 -5.21
N TRP A 132 -4.45 14.77 -4.58
CA TRP A 132 -4.97 13.49 -5.07
C TRP A 132 -5.79 13.73 -6.34
N ARG A 133 -5.60 12.86 -7.32
CA ARG A 133 -6.36 12.82 -8.57
C ARG A 133 -6.45 11.40 -9.07
N GLU A 134 -7.52 11.09 -9.77
CA GLU A 134 -7.67 9.80 -10.43
C GLU A 134 -6.52 9.54 -11.42
N ALA A 135 -6.03 8.30 -11.43
CA ALA A 135 -4.90 7.89 -12.23
C ALA A 135 -5.39 7.25 -13.55
N LEU A 136 -4.92 7.78 -14.68
CA LEU A 136 -5.05 7.10 -15.97
C LEU A 136 -3.91 6.09 -16.10
N LEU A 137 -4.20 4.83 -15.73
CA LEU A 137 -3.22 3.75 -15.70
C LEU A 137 -3.12 3.05 -17.06
N GLY A 138 -1.90 2.84 -17.53
CA GLY A 138 -1.62 1.88 -18.59
C GLY A 138 -1.52 0.45 -18.08
N GLN A 139 -1.29 -0.49 -18.99
CA GLN A 139 -0.98 -1.87 -18.62
C GLN A 139 0.48 -1.98 -18.16
N PRO A 140 0.80 -2.83 -17.17
CA PRO A 140 2.17 -3.14 -16.81
C PRO A 140 2.91 -3.78 -18.00
N ILE A 141 4.18 -3.41 -18.17
CA ILE A 141 5.06 -3.96 -19.20
C ILE A 141 6.34 -4.44 -18.51
N GLY A 142 6.80 -5.65 -18.88
CA GLY A 142 8.08 -6.17 -18.41
C GLY A 142 9.26 -5.31 -18.88
N VAL A 143 10.19 -5.03 -17.98
CA VAL A 143 11.47 -4.37 -18.26
C VAL A 143 12.62 -5.24 -17.76
N ASP A 144 13.85 -4.95 -18.21
CA ASP A 144 15.07 -5.65 -17.82
C ASP A 144 14.99 -7.18 -17.97
N GLY A 145 14.53 -7.64 -19.14
CA GLY A 145 14.40 -9.08 -19.41
C GLY A 145 13.35 -9.80 -18.55
N GLY A 146 12.43 -9.05 -17.92
CA GLY A 146 11.37 -9.58 -17.06
C GLY A 146 11.67 -9.47 -15.56
N ALA A 147 12.83 -8.92 -15.17
CA ALA A 147 13.18 -8.71 -13.77
C ALA A 147 12.46 -7.48 -13.15
N GLY A 148 11.97 -6.56 -13.97
CA GLY A 148 11.20 -5.40 -13.54
C GLY A 148 9.85 -5.27 -14.23
N LEU A 149 8.99 -4.46 -13.65
CA LEU A 149 7.72 -4.02 -14.25
C LEU A 149 7.69 -2.49 -14.32
N SER A 150 7.19 -1.98 -15.44
CA SER A 150 6.90 -0.57 -15.66
C SER A 150 5.41 -0.36 -15.87
N ILE A 151 4.88 0.76 -15.36
CA ILE A 151 3.52 1.22 -15.64
C ILE A 151 3.53 2.69 -16.06
N THR A 152 2.61 3.05 -16.96
CA THR A 152 2.37 4.45 -17.31
C THR A 152 1.22 5.04 -16.50
N ILE A 153 1.38 6.29 -16.08
CA ILE A 153 0.35 7.11 -15.42
C ILE A 153 0.25 8.42 -16.20
N GLY A 154 -0.77 8.52 -17.06
CA GLY A 154 -0.83 9.56 -18.08
C GLY A 154 0.38 9.49 -19.01
N THR A 155 1.22 10.53 -19.02
CA THR A 155 2.40 10.63 -19.90
C THR A 155 3.72 10.21 -19.24
N ARG A 156 3.70 9.76 -17.98
CA ARG A 156 4.91 9.35 -17.25
C ARG A 156 4.94 7.84 -17.06
N ALA A 157 6.14 7.26 -17.16
CA ALA A 157 6.40 5.87 -16.83
C ALA A 157 7.07 5.78 -15.46
N PHE A 158 6.73 4.73 -14.71
CA PHE A 158 7.34 4.36 -13.43
C PHE A 158 7.73 2.90 -13.50
N ALA A 159 9.01 2.62 -13.30
CA ALA A 159 9.56 1.27 -13.34
C ALA A 159 10.08 0.86 -11.97
N SER A 160 9.97 -0.43 -11.69
CA SER A 160 10.47 -1.02 -10.45
C SER A 160 10.85 -2.47 -10.64
N SER A 161 11.84 -2.93 -9.88
CA SER A 161 12.13 -4.34 -9.66
C SER A 161 11.52 -4.82 -8.34
N ARG A 162 11.34 -6.13 -8.22
CA ARG A 162 10.90 -6.79 -6.98
C ARG A 162 11.87 -7.90 -6.61
N GLU A 163 12.40 -7.83 -5.40
CA GLU A 163 13.17 -8.90 -4.78
C GLU A 163 12.32 -9.58 -3.71
N ALA A 164 11.88 -10.80 -4.00
CA ALA A 164 10.99 -11.53 -3.12
C ALA A 164 11.70 -12.01 -1.84
N GLY A 165 11.08 -11.80 -0.68
CA GLY A 165 11.60 -12.26 0.61
C GLY A 165 12.89 -11.59 1.10
N ALA A 166 13.35 -10.53 0.44
CA ALA A 166 14.60 -9.83 0.77
C ALA A 166 14.45 -8.80 1.91
N GLY A 167 13.22 -8.50 2.33
CA GLY A 167 12.90 -7.50 3.34
C GLY A 167 13.13 -7.96 4.78
N PRO A 168 13.31 -7.03 5.74
CA PRO A 168 13.35 -7.36 7.16
C PRO A 168 12.03 -8.06 7.57
N GLY A 169 12.12 -9.33 7.96
CA GLY A 169 10.94 -10.16 8.26
C GLY A 169 10.41 -10.99 7.09
N GLY A 170 11.14 -11.11 5.98
CA GLY A 170 10.78 -11.98 4.85
C GLY A 170 9.76 -11.38 3.87
N GLY A 171 9.54 -10.07 3.92
CA GLY A 171 8.72 -9.34 2.95
C GLY A 171 9.43 -9.06 1.63
N ASP A 172 8.68 -8.69 0.60
CA ASP A 172 9.21 -8.31 -0.71
C ASP A 172 9.74 -6.87 -0.69
N ILE A 173 10.90 -6.64 -1.32
CA ILE A 173 11.46 -5.31 -1.55
C ILE A 173 11.13 -4.86 -2.97
N TYR A 174 10.68 -3.61 -3.10
CA TYR A 174 10.41 -2.96 -4.38
C TYR A 174 11.38 -1.80 -4.57
N ALA A 175 12.21 -1.86 -5.61
CA ALA A 175 13.21 -0.83 -5.90
C ALA A 175 12.82 -0.07 -7.18
N ILE A 176 12.96 1.26 -7.16
CA ILE A 176 12.71 2.10 -8.33
C ILE A 176 13.88 1.95 -9.31
N LEU A 177 13.58 1.78 -10.59
CA LEU A 177 14.55 1.68 -11.68
C LEU A 177 14.76 3.03 -12.37
#